data_AF-A0A397BRB2-F1
#
_entry.id   AF-A0A397BRB2-F1
#
_cell.length_a   1.000
_cell.length_b   1.000
_cell.length_c   1.000
_cell.angle_alpha   90.00
_cell.angle_beta   90.00
_cell.angle_gamma   90.00
#
_symmetry.space_group_name_H-M   'P 1'
#
loop_
_entity.id
_entity.type
_entity.pdbx_description
1 polymer ?
#
loop_
_entity_poly.entity_id
_entity_poly.type
_entity_poly.pdbx_seq_one_letter_code
_entity_poly.pdbx_strand_id
1 'polypeptide(L)'
;MSDDEEYEFEYSDNDDDVDMGDDESSPEVAMENKYYLAKAVRDEKHHDENDAVEAAFQQVLDLDELGESIWGFRALKQLIKWEIRHSELEKAMKHYEQLLHRIATSAVITRNMGEKGVNGVLDFVSAHPVVPTNASGTSSASS
;
A
#
# COMPACT_ATOMS: atom_id res chain seq x y z
N MET A 1 2.46 25.86 -18.82
CA MET A 1 3.72 25.22 -18.38
C MET A 1 3.28 24.15 -17.41
N SER A 2 3.36 22.89 -17.85
CA SER A 2 3.00 21.72 -17.05
C SER A 2 4.19 21.39 -16.19
N ASP A 3 4.09 21.68 -14.90
CA ASP A 3 5.04 21.26 -13.88
C ASP A 3 4.35 21.30 -12.51
N ASP A 4 3.11 20.78 -12.45
CA ASP A 4 2.54 20.27 -11.20
C ASP A 4 3.17 18.88 -10.99
N GLU A 5 4.47 18.87 -10.77
CA GLU A 5 5.09 17.89 -9.89
C GLU A 5 4.44 18.12 -8.52
N GLU A 6 3.24 17.55 -8.36
CA GLU A 6 2.62 17.26 -7.08
C GLU A 6 3.54 16.22 -6.43
N TYR A 7 4.71 16.70 -5.99
CA TYR A 7 5.53 16.12 -4.95
C TYR A 7 4.62 16.11 -3.72
N GLU A 8 3.72 15.12 -3.72
CA GLU A 8 3.00 14.65 -2.56
C GLU A 8 4.12 14.30 -1.59
N PHE A 9 4.42 15.26 -0.71
CA PHE A 9 5.28 15.08 0.45
C PHE A 9 4.56 14.03 1.29
N GLU A 10 4.72 12.75 0.92
CA GLU A 10 4.45 11.60 1.75
C GLU A 10 5.33 11.83 2.96
N TYR A 11 4.78 12.46 4.00
CA TYR A 11 5.40 12.65 5.30
C TYR A 11 5.89 11.26 5.73
N SER A 12 7.16 11.00 5.46
CA SER A 12 7.99 9.98 6.04
C SER A 12 7.21 8.79 6.60
N ASP A 13 6.83 7.84 5.75
CA ASP A 13 6.55 6.45 6.18
C ASP A 13 7.84 5.76 6.70
N ASN A 14 8.92 6.52 6.92
CA ASN A 14 10.20 6.15 7.53
C ASN A 14 10.13 6.04 9.06
N ASP A 15 8.95 5.89 9.65
CA ASP A 15 8.74 6.04 11.09
C ASP A 15 8.68 4.70 11.87
N ASP A 16 9.16 3.64 11.21
CA ASP A 16 9.39 2.33 11.79
C ASP A 16 10.85 1.92 11.52
N ASP A 17 11.87 2.65 11.99
CA ASP A 17 13.25 2.13 12.02
C ASP A 17 13.33 0.96 13.01
N VAL A 18 12.83 -0.21 12.59
CA VAL A 18 13.00 -1.47 13.31
C VAL A 18 14.33 -2.03 12.83
N ASP A 19 15.35 -1.91 13.68
CA ASP A 19 16.67 -2.54 13.53
C ASP A 19 16.50 -4.07 13.61
N MET A 20 16.13 -4.68 12.47
CA MET A 20 16.10 -6.13 12.31
C MET A 20 17.51 -6.54 11.94
N GLY A 21 18.19 -7.23 12.86
CA GLY A 21 19.65 -7.39 12.86
C GLY A 21 20.29 -7.84 11.54
N ASP A 22 21.58 -7.53 11.44
CA ASP A 22 22.52 -7.60 10.29
C ASP A 22 22.82 -9.02 9.75
N ASP A 23 21.86 -9.94 9.75
CA ASP A 23 22.03 -11.23 9.06
C ASP A 23 21.59 -11.11 7.59
N GLU A 24 22.55 -10.71 6.74
CA GLU A 24 22.40 -10.56 5.28
C GLU A 24 21.86 -11.82 4.57
N SER A 25 21.90 -13.00 5.22
CA SER A 25 21.40 -14.26 4.66
C SER A 25 19.98 -14.61 5.09
N SER A 26 19.33 -13.76 5.88
CA SER A 26 17.98 -14.01 6.38
C SER A 26 16.92 -13.81 5.30
N PRO A 27 15.79 -14.53 5.37
CA PRO A 27 14.64 -14.29 4.49
C PRO A 27 14.09 -12.87 4.59
N GLU A 28 14.36 -12.14 5.68
CA GLU A 28 13.97 -10.74 5.83
C GLU A 28 14.73 -9.82 4.88
N VAL A 29 16.03 -10.04 4.66
CA VAL A 29 16.83 -9.25 3.69
C VAL A 29 16.35 -9.45 2.25
N ALA A 30 15.89 -10.67 1.92
CA ALA A 30 15.29 -10.91 0.61
C ALA A 30 13.97 -10.12 0.44
N MET A 31 13.14 -10.06 1.48
CA MET A 31 11.89 -9.29 1.45
C MET A 31 12.13 -7.78 1.43
N GLU A 32 13.10 -7.29 2.19
CA GLU A 32 13.54 -5.90 2.20
C GLU A 32 13.93 -5.43 0.80
N ASN A 33 14.82 -6.17 0.15
CA ASN A 33 15.28 -5.85 -1.20
C ASN A 33 14.10 -5.80 -2.19
N LYS A 34 13.18 -6.77 -2.10
CA LYS A 34 11.97 -6.79 -2.93
C LYS A 34 11.04 -5.61 -2.64
N TYR A 35 10.90 -5.22 -1.38
CA TYR A 35 10.11 -4.06 -0.99
C TYR A 35 10.66 -2.76 -1.57
N TYR A 36 11.97 -2.53 -1.47
CA TYR A 36 12.58 -1.33 -2.05
C TYR A 36 12.47 -1.31 -3.58
N LEU A 37 12.60 -2.46 -4.24
CA LEU A 37 12.33 -2.56 -5.68
C LEU A 37 10.87 -2.21 -6.01
N ALA A 38 9.90 -2.72 -5.25
CA ALA A 38 8.49 -2.40 -5.44
C ALA A 38 8.19 -0.91 -5.23
N LYS A 39 8.84 -0.29 -4.24
CA LYS A 39 8.73 1.15 -4.00
C LYS A 39 9.30 1.97 -5.17
N ALA A 40 10.46 1.59 -5.70
CA ALA A 40 11.01 2.23 -6.88
C ALA A 40 10.08 2.12 -8.10
N VAL A 41 9.48 0.94 -8.32
CA VAL A 41 8.48 0.74 -9.39
C VAL A 41 7.28 1.64 -9.18
N ARG A 42 6.75 1.76 -7.96
CA ARG A 42 5.65 2.69 -7.65
C ARG A 42 6.00 4.15 -7.98
N ASP A 43 7.21 4.58 -7.63
CA ASP A 43 7.64 5.97 -7.79
C ASP A 43 7.97 6.32 -9.26
N GLU A 44 8.42 5.35 -10.05
CA GLU A 44 8.74 5.53 -11.48
C GLU A 44 7.53 5.41 -12.41
N LYS A 45 6.45 4.76 -11.97
CA LYS A 45 5.33 4.38 -12.85
C LYS A 45 4.17 5.37 -12.78
N HIS A 46 3.69 5.75 -13.96
CA HIS A 46 2.46 6.52 -14.12
C HIS A 46 1.21 5.62 -13.98
N HIS A 47 0.06 6.26 -13.75
CA HIS A 47 -1.28 5.67 -13.55
C HIS A 47 -1.69 4.57 -14.56
N ASP A 48 -1.07 4.50 -15.74
CA ASP A 48 -1.38 3.50 -16.77
C ASP A 48 -0.76 2.11 -16.49
N GLU A 49 0.13 1.98 -15.51
CA GLU A 49 0.84 0.72 -15.18
C GLU A 49 0.53 0.17 -13.78
N ASN A 50 -0.73 0.30 -13.34
CA ASN A 50 -1.18 -0.15 -12.01
C ASN A 50 -0.83 -1.62 -11.70
N ASP A 51 -0.99 -2.50 -12.69
CA ASP A 51 -0.73 -3.93 -12.54
C ASP A 51 0.73 -4.22 -12.19
N ALA A 52 1.69 -3.41 -12.65
CA ALA A 52 3.11 -3.60 -12.38
C ALA A 52 3.45 -3.30 -10.92
N VAL A 53 2.86 -2.23 -10.37
CA VAL A 53 3.03 -1.84 -8.97
C VAL A 53 2.39 -2.87 -8.05
N GLU A 54 1.14 -3.29 -8.35
CA GLU A 54 0.45 -4.35 -7.61
C GLU A 54 1.26 -5.65 -7.62
N ALA A 55 1.75 -6.09 -8.78
CA ALA A 55 2.55 -7.30 -8.91
C ALA A 55 3.89 -7.21 -8.15
N ALA A 56 4.50 -6.03 -8.07
CA ALA A 56 5.76 -5.86 -7.34
C ALA A 56 5.56 -5.99 -5.82
N PHE A 57 4.51 -5.37 -5.26
CA PHE A 57 4.18 -5.55 -3.84
C PHE A 57 3.66 -6.95 -3.52
N GLN A 58 2.91 -7.56 -4.45
CA GLN A 58 2.46 -8.94 -4.29
C GLN A 58 3.63 -9.92 -4.15
N GLN A 59 4.73 -9.71 -4.88
CA GLN A 59 5.94 -10.54 -4.70
C GLN A 59 6.53 -10.46 -3.28
N VAL A 60 6.38 -9.33 -2.58
CA VAL A 60 6.82 -9.20 -1.18
C VAL A 60 5.88 -10.00 -0.27
N LEU A 61 4.57 -9.91 -0.51
CA LEU A 61 3.56 -10.65 0.25
C LEU A 61 3.66 -12.17 0.03
N ASP A 62 4.00 -12.60 -1.18
CA ASP A 62 4.21 -14.00 -1.52
C ASP A 62 5.45 -14.58 -0.82
N LEU A 63 6.47 -13.75 -0.54
CA LEU A 63 7.61 -14.16 0.27
C LEU A 63 7.24 -14.21 1.77
N ASP A 64 6.35 -13.32 2.21
CA ASP A 64 5.80 -13.31 3.58
C ASP A 64 4.65 -14.34 3.76
N GLU A 65 4.91 -15.60 3.38
CA GLU A 65 3.92 -16.69 3.45
C GLU A 65 3.36 -16.87 4.87
N LEU A 66 4.22 -16.70 5.88
CA LEU A 66 3.87 -16.88 7.29
C LEU A 66 3.19 -15.67 7.90
N GLY A 67 3.43 -14.47 7.36
CA GLY A 67 2.86 -13.26 7.90
C GLY A 67 3.52 -12.66 9.10
N GLU A 68 4.78 -13.02 9.27
CA GLU A 68 5.59 -12.65 10.40
C GLU A 68 6.64 -11.62 9.99
N SER A 69 6.61 -11.14 8.73
CA SER A 69 7.53 -10.11 8.25
C SER A 69 6.97 -8.70 8.40
N ILE A 70 7.82 -7.79 8.88
CA ILE A 70 7.54 -6.35 8.87
C ILE A 70 7.48 -5.82 7.44
N TRP A 71 8.29 -6.37 6.52
CA TRP A 71 8.31 -5.95 5.13
C TRP A 71 7.02 -6.32 4.40
N GLY A 72 6.44 -7.48 4.71
CA GLY A 72 5.10 -7.85 4.24
C GLY A 72 4.03 -6.86 4.74
N PHE A 73 4.08 -6.50 6.03
CA PHE A 73 3.17 -5.50 6.60
C PHE A 73 3.32 -4.11 5.95
N ARG A 74 4.55 -3.68 5.67
CA ARG A 74 4.83 -2.41 4.96
C ARG A 74 4.35 -2.46 3.51
N ALA A 75 4.59 -3.56 2.79
CA ALA A 75 4.12 -3.75 1.42
C ALA A 75 2.59 -3.66 1.36
N LEU A 76 1.90 -4.27 2.34
CA LEU A 76 0.45 -4.26 2.39
C LEU A 76 -0.13 -2.85 2.58
N LYS A 77 0.46 -2.03 3.47
CA LYS A 77 0.08 -0.61 3.61
C LYS A 77 0.20 0.15 2.29
N GLN A 78 1.30 -0.08 1.56
CA GLN A 78 1.58 0.61 0.31
C GLN A 78 0.61 0.19 -0.81
N LEU A 79 0.30 -1.11 -0.87
CA LEU A 79 -0.68 -1.65 -1.81
C LEU A 79 -2.07 -1.07 -1.58
N ILE A 80 -2.53 -1.01 -0.33
CA ILE A 80 -3.84 -0.43 0.03
C ILE A 80 -3.93 1.04 -0.41
N LYS A 81 -2.89 1.85 -0.12
CA LYS A 81 -2.84 3.27 -0.53
C LYS A 81 -2.88 3.40 -2.05
N TRP A 82 -2.12 2.57 -2.77
CA TRP A 82 -2.11 2.53 -4.22
C TRP A 82 -3.50 2.24 -4.79
N GLU A 83 -4.18 1.22 -4.29
CA GLU A 83 -5.52 0.82 -4.76
C GLU A 83 -6.58 1.89 -4.48
N ILE A 84 -6.51 2.54 -3.31
CA ILE A 84 -7.40 3.66 -2.97
C ILE A 84 -7.20 4.83 -3.96
N ARG A 85 -5.95 5.18 -4.27
CA ARG A 85 -5.63 6.24 -5.24
C ARG A 85 -6.22 5.96 -6.63
N HIS A 86 -6.29 4.69 -7.02
CA HIS A 86 -6.80 4.23 -8.31
C HIS A 86 -8.29 3.84 -8.29
N SER A 87 -9.01 4.16 -7.20
CA SER A 87 -10.45 3.84 -7.03
C SER A 87 -10.79 2.33 -7.02
N GLU A 88 -9.80 1.47 -6.79
CA GLU A 88 -9.94 -0.01 -6.71
C GLU A 88 -10.33 -0.44 -5.29
N LEU A 89 -11.43 0.10 -4.76
CA LEU A 89 -11.82 -0.05 -3.35
C LEU A 89 -12.09 -1.50 -2.92
N GLU A 90 -12.57 -2.35 -3.82
CA GLU A 90 -12.80 -3.76 -3.49
C GLU A 90 -11.50 -4.52 -3.19
N LYS A 91 -10.42 -4.23 -3.93
CA LYS A 91 -9.11 -4.80 -3.66
C LYS A 91 -8.53 -4.22 -2.37
N ALA A 92 -8.62 -2.89 -2.21
CA ALA A 92 -8.16 -2.19 -1.01
C ALA A 92 -8.79 -2.77 0.26
N MET A 93 -10.08 -3.11 0.23
CA MET A 93 -10.76 -3.74 1.38
C MET A 93 -10.27 -5.15 1.70
N LYS A 94 -9.96 -5.96 0.69
CA LYS A 94 -9.37 -7.30 0.90
C LYS A 94 -7.99 -7.19 1.55
N HIS A 95 -7.14 -6.28 1.06
CA HIS A 95 -5.83 -6.06 1.64
C HIS A 95 -5.91 -5.41 3.03
N TYR A 96 -6.89 -4.55 3.27
CA TYR A 96 -7.13 -3.98 4.59
C TYR A 96 -7.59 -5.03 5.62
N GLU A 97 -8.41 -6.01 5.21
CA GLU A 97 -8.74 -7.16 6.05
C GLU A 97 -7.48 -7.96 6.42
N GLN A 98 -6.59 -8.20 5.45
CA GLN A 98 -5.29 -8.83 5.71
C GLN A 98 -4.41 -8.01 6.67
N LEU A 99 -4.44 -6.68 6.56
CA LEU A 99 -3.70 -5.76 7.44
C LEU A 99 -4.18 -5.91 8.88
N LEU A 100 -5.50 -5.89 9.10
CA LEU A 100 -6.09 -6.11 10.42
C LEU A 100 -5.80 -7.52 10.95
N HIS A 101 -5.81 -8.52 10.08
CA HIS A 101 -5.45 -9.89 10.45
C HIS A 101 -3.99 -9.95 10.96
N ARG A 102 -3.04 -9.37 10.22
CA ARG A 102 -1.62 -9.29 10.63
C ARG A 102 -1.46 -8.62 11.99
N ILE A 103 -2.17 -7.51 12.24
CA ILE A 103 -2.14 -6.80 13.54
C ILE A 103 -2.67 -7.69 14.67
N ALA A 104 -3.67 -8.52 14.40
CA ALA A 104 -4.27 -9.39 15.41
C ALA A 104 -3.48 -10.68 15.67
N THR A 105 -2.77 -11.22 14.68
CA THR A 105 -2.20 -12.58 14.75
C THR A 105 -0.67 -12.63 14.74
N SER A 106 0.00 -11.63 14.17
CA SER A 106 1.46 -11.63 14.03
C SER A 106 2.14 -11.14 15.30
N ALA A 107 3.08 -11.94 15.84
CA ALA A 107 3.84 -11.56 17.02
C ALA A 107 4.85 -10.43 16.75
N VAL A 108 5.19 -10.21 15.48
CA VAL A 108 6.17 -9.20 15.06
C VAL A 108 5.54 -7.81 14.96
N ILE A 109 4.21 -7.74 14.76
CA ILE A 109 3.49 -6.47 14.67
C ILE A 109 3.10 -5.98 16.07
N THR A 110 3.77 -4.93 16.52
CA THR A 110 3.45 -4.31 17.80
C THR A 110 2.13 -3.54 17.74
N ARG A 111 1.49 -3.31 18.90
CA ARG A 111 0.28 -2.47 19.01
C ARG A 111 0.46 -1.10 18.36
N ASN A 112 1.62 -0.46 18.57
CA ASN A 112 1.91 0.86 18.01
C ASN A 112 2.01 0.83 16.48
N MET A 113 2.67 -0.20 15.92
CA MET A 113 2.74 -0.39 14.46
C MET A 113 1.35 -0.61 13.87
N GLY A 114 0.51 -1.40 14.54
CA GLY A 114 -0.88 -1.61 14.13
C GLY A 114 -1.71 -0.33 14.16
N GLU A 115 -1.64 0.46 15.25
CA GLU A 115 -2.33 1.75 15.37
C GLU A 115 -1.87 2.74 14.29
N LYS A 116 -0.55 2.86 14.07
CA LYS A 116 0.00 3.69 13.00
C LYS A 116 -0.47 3.21 11.61
N GLY A 117 -0.49 1.90 11.39
CA GLY A 117 -0.93 1.30 10.12
C GLY A 117 -2.40 1.64 9.81
N VAL A 118 -3.29 1.44 10.78
CA VAL A 118 -4.72 1.75 10.64
C VAL A 118 -4.96 3.25 10.45
N ASN A 119 -4.36 4.09 11.30
CA ASN A 119 -4.50 5.54 11.19
C ASN A 119 -3.94 6.05 9.86
N GLY A 120 -2.79 5.54 9.41
CA GLY A 120 -2.18 5.95 8.15
C GLY A 120 -3.02 5.61 6.91
N VAL A 121 -3.77 4.51 6.93
CA VAL A 121 -4.74 4.21 5.86
C VAL A 121 -5.96 5.14 5.96
N LEU A 122 -6.48 5.35 7.17
CA LEU A 122 -7.63 6.24 7.39
C LEU A 122 -7.34 7.68 6.95
N ASP A 123 -6.18 8.21 7.35
CA ASP A 123 -5.71 9.54 6.97
C ASP A 123 -5.60 9.64 5.44
N PHE A 124 -5.06 8.60 4.78
CA PHE A 124 -4.94 8.56 3.32
C PHE A 124 -6.29 8.60 2.61
N VAL A 125 -7.27 7.81 3.07
CA VAL A 125 -8.65 7.84 2.54
C VAL A 125 -9.28 9.22 2.74
N SER A 126 -9.04 9.86 3.88
CA SER A 126 -9.59 11.19 4.17
C SER A 126 -9.02 12.29 3.25
N ALA A 127 -7.76 12.15 2.86
CA ALA A 127 -7.07 13.05 1.93
C ALA A 127 -7.43 12.79 0.46
N HIS A 128 -7.84 11.56 0.12
CA HIS A 128 -8.17 11.13 -1.23
C HIS A 128 -9.63 10.66 -1.32
N PRO A 129 -10.62 11.58 -1.24
CA PRO A 129 -12.02 11.22 -1.34
C PRO A 129 -12.30 10.63 -2.73
N VAL A 130 -12.61 9.34 -2.76
CA VAL A 130 -13.04 8.66 -3.99
C VAL A 130 -14.39 9.23 -4.39
N VAL A 131 -14.41 10.06 -5.43
CA VAL A 131 -15.67 10.56 -6.01
C VAL A 131 -16.30 9.39 -6.77
N PRO A 132 -17.47 8.89 -6.36
CA PRO A 132 -18.12 7.84 -7.12
C PRO A 132 -18.43 8.38 -8.51
N THR A 133 -17.91 7.71 -9.54
CA THR A 133 -18.23 7.94 -10.95
C THR A 133 -19.70 7.56 -11.17
N ASN A 134 -20.60 8.43 -10.76
CA ASN A 134 -22.02 8.30 -11.02
C ASN A 134 -22.23 8.45 -12.52
N ALA A 135 -22.44 7.30 -13.18
CA ALA A 135 -23.12 7.10 -14.45
C ALA A 135 -23.56 8.38 -15.17
N SER A 136 -22.66 8.92 -16.00
CA SER A 136 -23.02 9.90 -17.01
C SER A 136 -23.91 9.25 -18.08
N GLY A 137 -25.21 9.57 -18.01
CA GLY A 137 -26.00 9.86 -19.22
C GLY A 137 -26.98 8.81 -19.71
N THR A 138 -28.21 8.83 -19.18
CA THR A 138 -29.41 8.70 -20.04
C THR A 138 -30.45 9.74 -19.65
N SER A 139 -30.14 11.02 -19.90
CA SER A 139 -31.17 12.03 -20.15
C SER A 139 -31.38 12.11 -21.65
N SER A 140 -32.62 11.87 -22.10
CA SER A 140 -33.26 12.35 -23.35
C SER A 140 -33.98 11.23 -24.09
N ALA A 141 -35.25 11.02 -23.74
CA ALA A 141 -36.26 10.61 -24.71
C ALA A 141 -37.58 11.28 -24.32
N SER A 142 -37.63 12.60 -24.54
CA SER A 142 -38.89 13.32 -24.78
C SER A 142 -38.89 13.72 -26.23
N SER A 143 -39.76 13.06 -27.01
CA SER A 143 -40.56 13.56 -28.15
C SER A 143 -40.98 12.38 -29.03
#